data_AF-A0A0J1G779-F1
#
_entry.id   AF-A0A0J1G779-F1
#
_cell.length_a   1.000
_cell.length_b   1.000
_cell.length_c   1.000
_cell.angle_alpha   90.00
_cell.angle_beta   90.00
_cell.angle_gamma   90.00
#
_symmetry.space_group_name_H-M   'P 1'
#
loop_
_entity.id
_entity.type
_entity.pdbx_description
1 polymer ?
#
loop_
_entity_poly.entity_id
_entity_poly.type
_entity_poly.pdbx_seq_one_letter_code
_entity_poly.pdbx_strand_id
1 'polypeptide(L)'
;MRHSIVCAALCNVLLLIPGCGSAPVEQPISAITHTRVVETRVAVPVPCVESVPASPVFLSDSDLLAAPNGSAVDRIWRDHLQRKEWEGVLTAQLIACAKSGVAK
;
A
#
# COMPACT_ATOMS: atom_id res chain seq x y z
N MET A 1 51.57 38.98 -13.53
CA MET A 1 50.09 39.05 -13.58
C MET A 1 49.71 39.25 -15.05
N ARG A 2 49.54 38.17 -15.81
CA ARG A 2 48.32 37.35 -15.99
C ARG A 2 47.32 38.02 -16.97
N HIS A 3 47.35 37.55 -18.22
CA HIS A 3 46.23 37.22 -19.13
C HIS A 3 45.06 38.23 -19.19
N SER A 4 44.81 39.01 -20.24
CA SER A 4 44.98 38.82 -21.69
C SER A 4 44.37 37.51 -22.21
N ILE A 5 43.36 37.65 -23.09
CA ILE A 5 42.85 36.59 -23.98
C ILE A 5 42.06 35.55 -23.17
N VAL A 6 40.74 35.43 -23.21
CA VAL A 6 39.98 34.74 -24.26
C VAL A 6 38.51 35.14 -24.03
N CYS A 7 38.17 36.39 -24.36
CA CYS A 7 36.80 36.77 -24.73
C CYS A 7 36.63 36.70 -26.27
N ALA A 8 37.55 36.03 -26.98
CA ALA A 8 37.73 36.21 -28.42
C ALA A 8 37.92 34.93 -29.27
N ALA A 9 38.00 33.71 -28.70
CA ALA A 9 38.50 32.57 -29.48
C ALA A 9 37.57 31.37 -29.71
N LEU A 10 36.37 31.30 -29.13
CA LEU A 10 35.46 30.17 -29.44
C LEU A 10 34.02 30.59 -29.81
N CYS A 11 33.82 31.90 -30.03
CA CYS A 11 32.69 32.43 -30.81
C CYS A 11 32.92 32.35 -32.33
N ASN A 12 33.93 31.62 -32.81
CA ASN A 12 34.26 31.58 -34.23
C ASN A 12 34.58 30.15 -34.66
N VAL A 13 33.93 29.70 -35.74
CA VAL A 13 33.98 28.34 -36.35
C VAL A 13 32.87 27.38 -35.90
N LEU A 14 31.62 27.74 -36.19
CA LEU A 14 30.61 26.78 -36.69
C LEU A 14 29.34 27.43 -37.26
N LEU A 15 29.24 28.78 -37.25
CA LEU A 15 28.34 29.52 -38.13
C LEU A 15 29.02 29.75 -39.48
N LEU A 16 28.96 28.78 -40.40
CA LEU A 16 29.06 28.99 -41.86
C LEU A 16 28.89 27.65 -42.62
N ILE A 17 27.64 27.20 -42.80
CA ILE A 17 27.11 26.80 -44.12
C ILE A 17 25.60 27.11 -44.13
N PRO A 18 25.11 28.03 -44.99
CA PRO A 18 23.70 28.15 -45.31
C PRO A 18 23.37 27.07 -46.33
N GLY A 19 22.78 25.96 -45.88
CA GLY A 19 22.42 24.82 -46.70
C GLY A 19 20.93 24.54 -46.61
N CYS A 20 20.15 25.20 -47.47
CA CYS A 20 18.80 24.80 -47.81
C CYS A 20 18.87 23.38 -48.42
N GLY A 21 18.30 22.40 -47.75
CA GLY A 21 18.32 21.01 -48.19
C GLY A 21 17.20 20.23 -47.52
N SER A 22 16.07 20.14 -48.24
CA SER A 22 15.07 19.07 -48.21
C SER A 22 14.98 18.22 -46.94
N ALA A 23 13.87 18.35 -46.22
CA ALA A 23 13.45 17.43 -45.17
C ALA A 23 13.66 15.97 -45.58
N PRO A 24 14.38 15.15 -44.80
CA PRO A 24 14.20 13.71 -44.92
C PRO A 24 12.80 13.42 -44.38
N VAL A 25 11.98 12.78 -45.21
CA VAL A 25 10.75 12.13 -44.77
C VAL A 25 11.14 11.18 -43.63
N GLU A 26 10.84 11.55 -42.39
CA GLU A 26 10.85 10.63 -41.25
C GLU A 26 9.75 9.60 -41.53
N GLN A 27 10.14 8.51 -42.18
CA GLN A 27 9.31 7.33 -42.26
C GLN A 27 9.01 6.88 -40.83
N PRO A 28 7.76 6.60 -40.47
CA PRO A 28 7.43 6.03 -39.17
C PRO A 28 8.09 4.65 -39.10
N ILE A 29 9.26 4.58 -38.49
CA ILE A 29 9.91 3.31 -38.15
C ILE A 29 8.97 2.67 -37.13
N SER A 30 8.20 1.68 -37.59
CA SER A 30 7.32 0.90 -36.74
C SER A 30 8.22 0.22 -35.71
N ALA A 31 8.19 0.69 -34.45
CA ALA A 31 8.98 0.11 -33.39
C ALA A 31 8.59 -1.37 -33.24
N ILE A 32 9.48 -2.27 -33.66
CA ILE A 32 9.33 -3.70 -33.47
C ILE A 32 9.37 -3.94 -31.96
N THR A 33 8.21 -4.06 -31.35
CA THR A 33 8.09 -4.31 -29.91
C THR A 33 8.39 -5.78 -29.69
N HIS A 34 9.62 -6.08 -29.26
CA HIS A 34 10.00 -7.41 -28.81
C HIS A 34 9.34 -7.70 -27.45
N THR A 35 8.19 -8.34 -27.46
CA THR A 35 7.54 -8.83 -26.25
C THR A 35 8.23 -10.12 -25.79
N ARG A 36 8.95 -10.05 -24.67
CA ARG A 36 9.47 -11.24 -23.98
C ARG A 36 8.53 -11.59 -22.84
N VAL A 37 7.92 -12.78 -22.89
CA VAL A 37 7.16 -13.31 -21.75
C VAL A 37 8.17 -13.74 -20.69
N VAL A 38 8.09 -13.12 -19.52
CA VAL A 38 8.88 -13.50 -18.34
C VAL A 38 7.89 -14.02 -17.30
N GLU A 39 7.98 -15.31 -16.99
CA GLU A 39 7.22 -15.88 -15.89
C GLU A 39 7.85 -15.44 -14.57
N THR A 40 7.09 -14.71 -13.76
CA THR A 40 7.48 -14.33 -12.40
C THR A 40 6.57 -14.99 -11.39
N ARG A 41 7.16 -15.62 -10.37
CA ARG A 41 6.39 -16.17 -9.25
C ARG A 41 6.20 -15.05 -8.22
N VAL A 42 4.94 -14.68 -8.01
CA VAL A 42 4.56 -13.75 -6.94
C VAL A 42 4.04 -14.57 -5.77
N ALA A 43 4.64 -14.38 -4.59
CA ALA A 43 4.12 -14.98 -3.37
C ALA A 43 2.79 -14.31 -3.03
N VAL A 44 1.72 -15.11 -2.92
CA VAL A 44 0.40 -14.63 -2.48
C VAL A 44 0.35 -14.76 -0.96
N PRO A 45 0.18 -13.66 -0.20
CA PRO A 45 -0.01 -13.74 1.24
C PRO A 45 -1.29 -14.52 1.55
N VAL A 46 -1.16 -15.59 2.33
CA VAL A 46 -2.30 -16.36 2.84
C VAL A 46 -2.63 -15.83 4.25
N PRO A 47 -3.90 -15.51 4.55
CA PRO A 47 -4.29 -15.11 5.88
C PRO A 47 -4.05 -16.26 6.87
N CYS A 48 -3.43 -15.96 8.00
CA CYS A 48 -3.17 -16.90 9.09
C CYS A 48 -4.43 -17.24 9.92
N VAL A 49 -5.50 -16.44 9.79
CA VAL A 49 -6.78 -16.65 10.45
C VAL A 49 -7.79 -17.05 9.37
N GLU A 50 -8.25 -18.29 9.42
CA GLU A 50 -9.19 -18.84 8.43
C GLU A 50 -10.62 -18.32 8.64
N SER A 51 -11.01 -18.10 9.89
CA SER A 51 -12.33 -17.56 10.24
C SER A 51 -12.27 -16.78 11.54
N VAL A 52 -13.04 -15.69 11.58
CA VAL A 52 -13.28 -14.94 12.82
C VAL A 52 -14.44 -15.62 13.54
N PRO A 53 -14.29 -15.96 14.82
CA PRO A 53 -15.36 -16.59 15.58
C PRO A 53 -16.58 -15.64 15.66
N ALA A 54 -17.78 -16.20 15.83
CA ALA A 54 -18.98 -15.40 15.95
C ALA A 54 -18.97 -14.57 17.24
N SER A 55 -19.18 -13.26 17.11
CA SER A 55 -19.30 -12.36 18.26
C SER A 55 -20.56 -12.70 19.05
N PRO A 56 -20.49 -12.71 20.40
CA PRO A 56 -21.68 -12.76 21.22
C PRO A 56 -22.46 -11.44 21.08
N VAL A 57 -23.73 -11.46 21.48
CA VAL A 57 -24.60 -10.27 21.46
C VAL A 57 -24.23 -9.38 22.64
N PHE A 58 -23.79 -8.16 22.34
CA PHE A 58 -23.49 -7.16 23.35
C PHE A 58 -24.66 -6.19 23.54
N LEU A 59 -24.69 -5.53 24.70
CA LEU A 59 -25.67 -4.49 24.99
C LEU A 59 -25.54 -3.35 23.98
N SER A 60 -26.69 -2.96 23.41
CA SER A 60 -26.84 -1.77 22.60
C SER A 60 -27.24 -0.56 23.44
N ASP A 61 -27.09 0.65 22.89
CA ASP A 61 -27.53 1.87 23.57
C ASP A 61 -29.04 1.85 23.87
N SER A 62 -29.85 1.28 22.97
CA SER A 62 -31.28 1.09 23.20
C SER A 62 -31.57 0.14 24.38
N ASP A 63 -30.75 -0.89 24.57
CA ASP A 63 -30.89 -1.80 25.70
C ASP A 63 -30.62 -1.10 27.03
N LEU A 64 -29.67 -0.16 27.05
CA LEU A 64 -29.33 0.62 28.23
C LEU A 64 -30.46 1.60 28.60
N LEU A 65 -31.04 2.25 27.60
CA LEU A 65 -32.16 3.19 27.78
C LEU A 65 -33.47 2.51 28.18
N ALA A 66 -33.67 1.26 27.75
CA ALA A 66 -34.87 0.47 28.08
C ALA A 66 -34.79 -0.20 29.47
N ALA A 67 -33.63 -0.16 30.15
CA ALA A 67 -33.45 -0.86 31.41
C ALA A 67 -34.23 -0.19 32.56
N PRO A 68 -35.03 -0.94 33.36
CA PRO A 68 -35.66 -0.38 34.55
C PRO A 68 -34.59 0.06 35.57
N ASN A 69 -34.78 1.27 36.12
CA ASN A 69 -33.83 1.95 37.00
C ASN A 69 -33.32 1.02 38.11
N GLY A 70 -31.99 0.91 38.23
CA GLY A 70 -31.28 0.05 39.18
C GLY A 70 -30.68 -1.23 38.57
N SER A 71 -31.30 -1.82 37.55
CA SER A 71 -30.80 -3.04 36.88
C SER A 71 -29.74 -2.77 35.80
N ALA A 72 -29.64 -1.53 35.33
CA ALA A 72 -28.76 -1.12 34.24
C ALA A 72 -27.28 -1.40 34.56
N VAL A 73 -26.84 -1.10 35.78
CA VAL A 73 -25.44 -1.27 36.21
C VAL A 73 -25.03 -2.75 36.16
N ASP A 74 -25.89 -3.64 36.64
CA ASP A 74 -25.66 -5.08 36.64
C ASP A 74 -25.65 -5.67 35.23
N ARG A 75 -26.51 -5.17 34.33
CA ARG A 75 -26.47 -5.52 32.89
C ARG A 75 -25.17 -5.07 32.23
N ILE A 76 -24.76 -3.82 32.45
CA ILE A 76 -23.49 -3.27 31.93
C ILE A 76 -22.30 -4.10 32.44
N TRP A 77 -22.31 -4.48 33.72
CA TRP A 77 -21.25 -5.28 34.31
C TRP A 77 -21.13 -6.66 33.66
N ARG A 78 -22.25 -7.36 33.42
CA ARG A 78 -22.24 -8.63 32.69
C ARG A 78 -21.74 -8.49 31.25
N ASP A 79 -22.18 -7.45 30.56
CA ASP A 79 -21.73 -7.15 29.19
C ASP A 79 -20.21 -6.91 29.15
N HIS A 80 -19.69 -6.16 30.11
CA HIS A 80 -18.25 -5.94 30.26
C HIS A 80 -17.47 -7.25 30.44
N LEU A 81 -17.95 -8.16 31.31
CA LEU A 81 -17.31 -9.46 31.49
C LEU A 81 -17.32 -10.30 30.20
N GLN A 82 -18.44 -10.31 29.49
CA GLN A 82 -18.58 -11.02 28.21
C GLN A 82 -17.62 -10.45 27.15
N ARG A 83 -17.48 -9.13 27.07
CA ARG A 83 -16.51 -8.47 26.16
C ARG A 83 -15.08 -8.86 26.50
N LYS A 84 -14.73 -8.85 27.78
CA LYS A 84 -13.39 -9.23 28.24
C LYS A 84 -13.04 -10.68 27.88
N GLU A 85 -13.97 -11.60 28.06
CA GLU A 85 -13.79 -13.00 27.66
C GLU A 85 -13.62 -13.13 26.15
N TRP A 86 -14.46 -12.43 25.39
CA TRP A 86 -14.39 -12.41 23.93
C TRP A 86 -13.07 -11.84 23.40
N GLU A 87 -12.59 -10.75 23.99
CA GLU A 87 -11.27 -10.18 23.70
C GLU A 87 -10.14 -11.18 23.97
N GLY A 88 -10.27 -12.00 25.01
CA GLY A 88 -9.36 -13.11 25.30
C GLY A 88 -9.31 -14.15 24.18
N VAL A 89 -10.47 -14.54 23.65
CA VAL A 89 -10.57 -15.47 22.51
C VAL A 89 -9.90 -14.88 21.26
N LEU A 90 -10.19 -13.63 20.92
CA LEU A 90 -9.58 -12.95 19.77
C LEU A 90 -8.07 -12.81 19.94
N THR A 91 -7.61 -12.45 21.14
CA THR A 91 -6.19 -12.32 21.45
C THR A 91 -5.46 -13.65 21.29
N ALA A 92 -6.04 -14.76 21.75
CA ALA A 92 -5.46 -16.09 21.58
C ALA A 92 -5.29 -16.46 20.10
N GLN A 93 -6.28 -16.15 19.25
CA GLN A 93 -6.19 -16.37 17.81
C GLN A 93 -5.10 -15.53 17.15
N LEU A 94 -5.00 -14.25 17.51
CA LEU A 94 -3.94 -13.36 17.01
C LEU A 94 -2.55 -13.86 17.42
N ILE A 95 -2.37 -14.31 18.66
CA ILE A 95 -1.12 -14.89 19.15
C ILE A 95 -0.78 -16.17 18.37
N ALA A 96 -1.76 -17.05 18.13
CA ALA A 96 -1.56 -18.27 17.35
C ALA A 96 -1.13 -17.95 15.90
N CYS A 97 -1.82 -17.00 15.26
CA CYS A 97 -1.44 -16.48 13.95
C CYS A 97 0.00 -15.95 13.94
N ALA A 98 0.35 -15.04 14.87
CA ALA A 98 1.67 -14.43 14.93
C ALA A 98 2.78 -15.46 15.13
N LYS A 99 2.53 -16.53 15.92
CA LYS A 99 3.47 -17.64 16.10
C LYS A 99 3.60 -18.50 14.84
N SER A 100 2.49 -18.75 14.13
CA SER A 100 2.50 -19.53 12.89
C SER A 100 3.20 -18.80 11.72
N GLY A 101 3.19 -17.46 11.71
CA GLY A 101 3.88 -16.64 10.71
C GLY A 101 5.40 -16.59 10.85
N VAL A 102 5.98 -17.12 11.93
CA VAL A 102 7.44 -17.21 12.14
C VAL A 102 8.03 -18.50 11.57
N ALA A 103 7.18 -19.46 11.14
CA ALA A 103 7.61 -20.73 10.59
C ALA A 103 6.93 -21.02 9.25
N LYS A 104 7.47 -20.44 8.17
CA LYS A 104 7.53 -21.04 6.83
C LYS A 104 8.36 -20.20 5.87
#